data_AF-A0A086AS55-F1
#
_entry.id   AF-A0A086AS55-F1
#
_cell.length_a   1.000
_cell.length_b   1.000
_cell.length_c   1.000
_cell.angle_alpha   90.00
_cell.angle_beta   90.00
_cell.angle_gamma   90.00
#
_symmetry.space_group_name_H-M   'P 1'
#
loop_
_entity.id
_entity.type
_entity.pdbx_description
1 polymer ?
#
loop_
_entity_poly.entity_id
_entity_poly.type
_entity_poly.pdbx_seq_one_letter_code
_entity_poly.pdbx_strand_id
1 'polypeptide(L)'
;MFAEVLKTLNFNTMNIAQKLGILFCLLITTQSFYAQQTITTNLTQEMLLKKEKEDAKKTLENQKELQKRQDQLKQEQNKAEKRQKKIEDAQNKIEKTKKEIKKAEDKNLKIQNEITVNKLPENKLQQKMIKSKEQELEILKLQSKLTEQQQNLTKILDSK
;
A
#
# COMPACT_ATOMS: atom_id res chain seq x y z
N MET A 1 -31.59 52.99 -8.66
CA MET A 1 -32.98 52.67 -9.08
C MET A 1 -34.06 53.47 -8.34
N PHE A 2 -34.41 53.24 -7.07
CA PHE A 2 -35.48 54.03 -6.39
C PHE A 2 -35.17 55.54 -6.29
N ALA A 3 -33.93 55.92 -6.00
CA ALA A 3 -33.51 57.32 -5.92
C ALA A 3 -33.50 58.06 -7.28
N GLU A 4 -33.45 57.32 -8.40
CA GLU A 4 -33.55 57.90 -9.74
C GLU A 4 -35.01 58.06 -10.18
N VAL A 5 -35.88 57.11 -9.83
CA VAL A 5 -37.33 57.19 -10.09
C VAL A 5 -37.99 58.31 -9.29
N LEU A 6 -37.52 58.59 -8.07
CA LEU A 6 -38.01 59.71 -7.27
C LEU A 6 -37.60 61.08 -7.82
N LYS A 7 -36.48 61.18 -8.56
CA LYS A 7 -36.02 62.43 -9.18
C LYS A 7 -36.81 62.81 -10.43
N THR A 8 -37.40 61.84 -11.12
CA THR A 8 -38.22 62.07 -12.33
C THR A 8 -39.69 62.37 -12.03
N LEU A 9 -40.14 62.18 -10.78
CA LEU A 9 -41.51 62.50 -10.34
C LEU A 9 -41.58 63.94 -9.79
N ASN A 10 -42.25 64.84 -10.52
CA ASN A 10 -42.45 66.22 -10.07
C ASN A 10 -43.59 66.30 -9.03
N PHE A 11 -43.27 66.02 -7.77
CA PHE A 11 -44.25 65.97 -6.68
C PHE A 11 -44.94 67.32 -6.40
N ASN A 12 -44.44 68.46 -6.89
CA ASN A 12 -45.04 69.76 -6.60
C ASN A 12 -46.35 70.04 -7.35
N THR A 13 -46.63 69.35 -8.46
CA THR A 13 -47.82 69.58 -9.30
C THR A 13 -48.96 68.58 -9.07
N MET A 14 -48.76 67.57 -8.21
CA MET A 14 -49.73 66.49 -8.01
C MET A 14 -50.68 66.73 -6.83
N ASN A 15 -51.92 66.30 -6.98
CA ASN A 15 -52.91 66.36 -5.89
C ASN A 15 -52.62 65.31 -4.82
N ILE A 16 -53.04 65.59 -3.57
CA ILE A 16 -52.73 64.78 -2.38
C ILE A 16 -53.13 63.30 -2.58
N ALA A 17 -54.28 63.03 -3.20
CA ALA A 17 -54.74 61.67 -3.49
C ALA A 17 -53.77 60.88 -4.40
N GLN A 18 -53.16 61.54 -5.40
CA GLN A 18 -52.20 60.91 -6.30
C GLN A 18 -50.86 60.64 -5.59
N LYS A 19 -50.43 61.55 -4.71
CA LYS A 19 -49.24 61.35 -3.86
C LYS A 19 -49.42 60.15 -2.92
N LEU A 20 -50.59 60.05 -2.29
CA LEU A 20 -50.95 58.92 -1.43
C LEU A 20 -51.05 57.61 -2.22
N GLY A 21 -51.63 57.62 -3.42
CA GLY A 21 -51.67 56.47 -4.30
C GLY A 21 -50.28 55.97 -4.71
N ILE A 22 -49.38 56.88 -5.10
CA ILE A 22 -47.98 56.54 -5.42
C ILE A 22 -47.26 55.99 -4.19
N LEU A 23 -47.43 56.62 -3.01
CA LEU A 23 -46.85 56.13 -1.76
C LEU A 23 -47.31 54.71 -1.44
N PHE A 24 -48.61 54.43 -1.62
CA PHE A 24 -49.18 53.11 -1.39
C PHE A 24 -48.65 52.07 -2.38
N CYS A 25 -48.52 52.42 -3.66
CA CYS A 25 -47.90 51.57 -4.68
C CYS A 25 -46.41 51.28 -4.38
N LEU A 26 -45.66 52.26 -3.87
CA LEU A 26 -44.27 52.08 -3.46
C LEU A 26 -44.15 51.17 -2.23
N LEU A 27 -45.10 51.26 -1.29
CA LEU A 27 -45.14 50.37 -0.12
C LEU A 27 -45.46 48.92 -0.50
N ILE A 28 -46.37 48.69 -1.45
CA ILE A 28 -46.69 47.33 -1.92
C ILE A 28 -45.51 46.71 -2.70
N THR A 29 -44.87 47.48 -3.58
CA THR A 29 -43.77 46.98 -4.42
C THR A 29 -42.50 46.67 -3.63
N THR A 30 -42.22 47.40 -2.55
CA THR A 30 -41.10 47.10 -1.65
C THR A 30 -41.29 45.78 -0.91
N GLN A 31 -42.50 45.48 -0.41
CA GLN A 31 -42.79 44.19 0.25
C GLN A 31 -42.63 43.00 -0.69
N SER A 32 -43.10 43.10 -1.94
CA SER A 32 -42.94 42.05 -2.95
C SER A 32 -41.48 41.78 -3.30
N PHE A 33 -40.65 42.82 -3.36
CA PHE A 33 -39.21 42.68 -3.62
C PHE A 33 -38.49 41.98 -2.45
N TYR A 34 -38.77 42.36 -1.20
CA TYR A 34 -38.20 41.68 -0.02
C TYR A 34 -38.67 40.22 0.10
N ALA A 35 -39.93 39.92 -0.23
CA ALA A 35 -40.44 38.54 -0.26
C ALA A 35 -39.71 37.70 -1.33
N GLN A 36 -39.50 38.25 -2.53
CA GLN A 36 -38.78 37.56 -3.59
C GLN A 36 -37.29 37.38 -3.26
N GLN A 37 -36.67 38.38 -2.63
CA GLN A 37 -35.28 38.31 -2.19
C GLN A 37 -35.06 37.26 -1.10
N THR A 38 -35.96 37.19 -0.11
CA THR A 38 -35.89 36.20 0.98
C THR A 38 -36.09 34.78 0.46
N ILE A 39 -37.06 34.54 -0.43
CA ILE A 39 -37.28 33.23 -1.07
C ILE A 39 -36.02 32.80 -1.87
N THR A 40 -35.47 33.70 -2.68
CA THR A 40 -34.28 33.41 -3.49
C THR A 40 -33.05 33.13 -2.62
N THR A 41 -32.90 33.86 -1.51
CA THR A 41 -31.81 33.68 -0.55
C THR A 41 -31.92 32.33 0.17
N ASN A 42 -33.12 31.97 0.64
CA ASN A 42 -33.36 30.70 1.32
C ASN A 42 -33.12 29.51 0.38
N LEU A 43 -33.62 29.58 -0.86
CA LEU A 43 -33.38 28.55 -1.89
C LEU A 43 -31.87 28.40 -2.18
N THR A 44 -31.14 29.52 -2.24
CA THR A 44 -29.69 29.50 -2.46
C THR A 44 -28.96 28.86 -1.26
N GLN A 45 -29.35 29.18 -0.03
CA GLN A 45 -28.79 28.56 1.17
C GLN A 45 -29.07 27.06 1.24
N GLU A 46 -30.28 26.61 0.90
CA GLU A 46 -30.62 25.17 0.85
C GLU A 46 -29.80 24.42 -0.20
N MET A 47 -29.62 25.02 -1.39
CA MET A 47 -28.78 24.42 -2.44
C MET A 47 -27.31 24.33 -2.01
N LEU A 48 -26.77 25.36 -1.37
CA LEU A 48 -25.40 25.35 -0.84
C LEU A 48 -25.25 24.29 0.24
N LEU A 49 -26.18 24.22 1.20
CA LEU A 49 -26.15 23.24 2.28
C LEU A 49 -26.30 21.80 1.76
N LYS A 50 -27.11 21.59 0.71
CA LYS A 50 -27.21 20.28 0.05
C LYS A 50 -25.90 19.91 -0.65
N LYS A 51 -25.27 20.85 -1.36
CA LYS A 51 -23.99 20.63 -2.03
C LYS A 51 -22.89 20.32 -1.02
N GLU A 52 -22.79 21.09 0.07
CA GLU A 52 -21.83 20.84 1.15
C GLU A 52 -22.04 19.47 1.79
N LYS A 53 -23.29 19.04 2.02
CA LYS A 53 -23.60 17.69 2.51
C LYS A 53 -23.17 16.59 1.54
N GLU A 54 -23.41 16.78 0.24
CA GLU A 54 -22.96 15.83 -0.79
C GLU A 54 -21.43 15.76 -0.86
N ASP A 55 -20.75 16.89 -0.80
CA ASP A 55 -19.28 16.96 -0.83
C ASP A 55 -18.65 16.38 0.45
N ALA A 56 -19.26 16.61 1.61
CA ALA A 56 -18.87 15.97 2.87
C ALA A 56 -19.06 14.45 2.82
N LYS A 57 -20.18 13.98 2.25
CA LYS A 57 -20.44 12.54 2.07
C LYS A 57 -19.41 11.90 1.14
N LYS A 58 -19.13 12.52 -0.02
CA LYS A 58 -18.10 12.04 -0.96
C LYS A 58 -16.72 12.00 -0.31
N THR A 59 -16.36 13.04 0.43
CA THR A 59 -15.09 13.09 1.17
C THR A 59 -14.98 11.93 2.17
N LEU A 60 -16.04 11.65 2.93
CA LEU A 60 -16.07 10.54 3.88
C LEU A 60 -15.97 9.17 3.19
N GLU A 61 -16.66 8.99 2.06
CA GLU A 61 -16.58 7.76 1.26
C GLU A 61 -15.16 7.55 0.72
N ASN A 62 -14.55 8.61 0.17
CA ASN A 62 -13.16 8.58 -0.31
C ASN A 62 -12.17 8.25 0.82
N GLN A 63 -12.34 8.83 2.01
CA GLN A 63 -11.50 8.52 3.18
C GLN A 63 -11.62 7.05 3.59
N LYS A 64 -12.84 6.49 3.60
CA LYS A 64 -13.05 5.06 3.90
C LYS A 64 -12.40 4.16 2.86
N GLU A 65 -12.51 4.51 1.58
CA GLU A 65 -11.86 3.75 0.51
C GLU A 65 -10.33 3.83 0.62
N LEU A 66 -9.78 5.01 0.89
CA LEU A 66 -8.35 5.20 1.12
C LEU A 66 -7.85 4.36 2.30
N GLN A 67 -8.58 4.37 3.42
CA GLN A 67 -8.23 3.56 4.58
C GLN A 67 -8.22 2.07 4.24
N LYS A 68 -9.25 1.58 3.52
CA LYS A 68 -9.31 0.18 3.07
C LYS A 68 -8.13 -0.18 2.17
N ARG A 69 -7.73 0.70 1.24
CA ARG A 69 -6.56 0.50 0.38
C ARG A 69 -5.26 0.49 1.18
N GLN A 70 -5.11 1.39 2.17
CA GLN A 70 -3.95 1.39 3.07
C GLN A 70 -3.85 0.08 3.87
N ASP A 71 -4.97 -0.43 4.38
CA ASP A 71 -4.99 -1.68 5.13
C ASP A 71 -4.62 -2.87 4.22
N GLN A 72 -5.10 -2.90 2.98
CA GLN A 72 -4.73 -3.91 1.98
C GLN A 72 -3.23 -3.86 1.66
N LEU A 73 -2.69 -2.65 1.39
CA LEU A 73 -1.27 -2.47 1.13
C LEU A 73 -0.40 -2.92 2.30
N LYS A 74 -0.81 -2.61 3.54
CA LYS A 74 -0.11 -3.06 4.75
C LYS A 74 -0.13 -4.58 4.88
N GLN A 75 -1.23 -5.24 4.53
CA GLN A 75 -1.30 -6.70 4.53
C GLN A 75 -0.39 -7.31 3.45
N GLU A 76 -0.36 -6.74 2.26
CA GLU A 76 0.52 -7.18 1.17
C GLU A 76 1.99 -6.98 1.53
N GLN A 77 2.35 -5.83 2.10
CA GLN A 77 3.70 -5.57 2.61
C GLN A 77 4.12 -6.63 3.63
N ASN A 78 3.27 -6.91 4.63
CA ASN A 78 3.55 -7.93 5.63
C ASN A 78 3.73 -9.34 5.03
N LYS A 79 2.97 -9.68 3.98
CA LYS A 79 3.14 -10.94 3.26
C LYS A 79 4.47 -10.99 2.51
N ALA A 80 4.84 -9.90 1.84
CA ALA A 80 6.11 -9.78 1.12
C ALA A 80 7.30 -9.90 2.07
N GLU A 81 7.29 -9.20 3.21
CA GLU A 81 8.36 -9.28 4.22
C GLU A 81 8.52 -10.69 4.80
N LYS A 82 7.41 -11.38 5.09
CA LYS A 82 7.45 -12.78 5.55
C LYS A 82 8.05 -13.70 4.49
N ARG A 83 7.73 -13.47 3.21
CA ARG A 83 8.26 -14.26 2.10
C ARG A 83 9.76 -14.00 1.92
N GLN A 84 10.19 -12.75 2.01
CA GLN A 84 11.61 -12.38 1.97
C GLN A 84 12.41 -13.08 3.07
N LYS A 85 11.93 -13.06 4.32
CA LYS A 85 12.61 -13.77 5.43
C LYS A 85 12.74 -15.27 5.17
N LYS A 86 11.70 -15.91 4.65
CA LYS A 86 11.75 -17.35 4.29
C LYS A 86 12.80 -17.64 3.21
N ILE A 87 12.93 -16.76 2.22
CA ILE A 87 13.94 -16.88 1.15
C ILE A 87 15.34 -16.75 1.75
N GLU A 88 15.57 -15.73 2.58
CA GLU A 88 16.85 -15.50 3.25
C GLU A 88 17.25 -16.68 4.14
N ASP A 89 16.34 -17.19 4.96
CA ASP A 89 16.58 -18.36 5.80
C ASP A 89 16.94 -19.61 4.98
N ALA A 90 16.27 -19.82 3.84
CA ALA A 90 16.57 -20.93 2.94
C ALA A 90 17.95 -20.77 2.27
N GLN A 91 18.30 -19.57 1.84
CA GLN A 91 19.63 -19.25 1.28
C GLN A 91 20.74 -19.47 2.31
N ASN A 92 20.54 -19.03 3.56
CA ASN A 92 21.49 -19.22 4.65
C ASN A 92 21.72 -20.71 4.95
N LYS A 93 20.66 -21.53 4.92
CA LYS A 93 20.77 -22.99 5.08
C LYS A 93 21.57 -23.63 3.94
N ILE A 94 21.31 -23.21 2.70
CA ILE A 94 22.06 -23.67 1.52
C ILE A 94 23.55 -23.33 1.65
N GLU A 95 23.87 -22.09 2.04
CA GLU A 95 25.26 -21.66 2.21
C GLU A 95 25.98 -22.47 3.30
N LYS A 96 25.30 -22.72 4.42
CA LYS A 96 25.83 -23.55 5.50
C LYS A 96 26.15 -24.97 5.02
N THR A 97 25.21 -25.62 4.30
CA THR A 97 25.44 -26.96 3.73
C THR A 97 26.60 -26.95 2.75
N LYS A 98 26.72 -25.93 1.88
CA LYS A 98 27.87 -25.79 0.97
C LYS A 98 29.21 -25.70 1.71
N LYS A 99 29.27 -24.95 2.82
CA LYS A 99 30.47 -24.88 3.67
C LYS A 99 30.80 -26.22 4.32
N GLU A 100 29.79 -26.98 4.74
CA GLU A 100 29.96 -28.34 5.29
C GLU A 100 30.50 -29.32 4.24
N ILE A 101 29.96 -29.30 3.01
CA ILE A 101 30.46 -30.09 1.88
C ILE A 101 31.93 -29.79 1.63
N LYS A 102 32.29 -28.51 1.49
CA LYS A 102 33.68 -28.10 1.24
C LYS A 102 34.63 -28.61 2.33
N LYS A 103 34.24 -28.51 3.60
CA LYS A 103 35.05 -29.03 4.72
C LYS A 103 35.23 -30.54 4.67
N ALA A 104 34.20 -31.29 4.26
CA ALA A 104 34.28 -32.73 4.10
C ALA A 104 35.16 -33.12 2.89
N GLU A 105 35.05 -32.39 1.79
CA GLU A 105 35.92 -32.54 0.61
C GLU A 105 37.40 -32.28 0.96
N ASP A 106 37.69 -31.19 1.68
CA ASP A 106 39.06 -30.86 2.12
C ASP A 106 39.64 -31.95 3.05
N LYS A 107 38.82 -32.53 3.94
CA LYS A 107 39.23 -33.65 4.80
C LYS A 107 39.50 -34.90 3.97
N ASN A 108 38.62 -35.23 3.03
CA ASN A 108 38.78 -36.41 2.19
C ASN A 108 40.03 -36.30 1.30
N LEU A 109 40.30 -35.12 0.75
CA LEU A 109 41.50 -34.84 -0.04
C LEU A 109 42.79 -35.08 0.77
N LYS A 110 42.83 -34.67 2.05
CA LYS A 110 43.96 -34.96 2.93
C LYS A 110 44.18 -36.46 3.12
N ILE A 111 43.10 -37.23 3.32
CA ILE A 111 43.18 -38.68 3.47
C ILE A 111 43.66 -39.33 2.17
N GLN A 112 43.15 -38.90 1.02
CA GLN A 112 43.58 -39.38 -0.30
C GLN A 112 45.06 -39.09 -0.59
N ASN A 113 45.54 -37.91 -0.22
CA ASN A 113 46.97 -37.57 -0.32
C ASN A 113 47.82 -38.48 0.57
N GLU A 114 47.38 -38.77 1.80
CA GLU A 114 48.09 -39.71 2.69
C GLU A 114 48.13 -41.14 2.15
N ILE A 115 47.07 -41.60 1.48
CA ILE A 115 46.99 -42.90 0.80
C ILE A 115 47.98 -42.96 -0.37
N THR A 116 48.11 -41.87 -1.13
CA THR A 116 48.89 -41.83 -2.38
C THR A 116 50.39 -41.63 -2.12
N VAL A 117 50.76 -40.80 -1.14
CA VAL A 117 52.15 -40.37 -0.92
C VAL A 117 52.92 -41.30 0.04
N ASN A 118 52.24 -41.93 1.00
CA ASN A 118 52.91 -42.72 2.03
C ASN A 118 52.96 -44.21 1.67
N LYS A 119 54.15 -44.82 1.76
CA LYS A 119 54.31 -46.28 1.85
C LYS A 119 53.85 -46.77 3.22
N LEU A 120 52.53 -46.75 3.43
CA LEU A 120 51.91 -47.26 4.65
C LEU A 120 51.88 -48.80 4.63
N PRO A 121 51.98 -49.46 5.79
CA PRO A 121 51.66 -50.88 5.90
C PRO A 121 50.23 -51.14 5.42
N GLU A 122 50.00 -52.28 4.77
CA GLU A 122 48.75 -52.59 4.08
C GLU A 122 47.51 -52.44 4.98
N ASN A 123 47.58 -52.87 6.24
CA ASN A 123 46.48 -52.71 7.20
C ASN A 123 46.13 -51.22 7.44
N LYS A 124 47.13 -50.34 7.58
CA LYS A 124 46.91 -48.89 7.75
C LYS A 124 46.37 -48.24 6.48
N LEU A 125 46.80 -48.73 5.31
CA LEU A 125 46.31 -48.27 4.02
C LEU A 125 44.81 -48.58 3.85
N GLN A 126 44.41 -49.82 4.13
CA GLN A 126 43.01 -50.25 4.10
C GLN A 126 42.15 -49.41 5.05
N GLN A 127 42.63 -49.14 6.27
CA GLN A 127 41.91 -48.28 7.22
C GLN A 127 41.69 -46.85 6.70
N LYS A 128 42.70 -46.27 6.04
CA LYS A 128 42.59 -44.93 5.43
C LYS A 128 41.64 -44.93 4.22
N MET A 129 41.67 -45.99 3.40
CA MET A 129 40.71 -46.15 2.30
C MET A 129 39.27 -46.22 2.79
N ILE A 130 38.99 -46.99 3.84
CA ILE A 130 37.67 -47.06 4.47
C ILE A 130 37.22 -45.67 4.93
N LYS A 131 38.07 -44.94 5.66
CA LYS A 131 37.78 -43.57 6.11
C LYS A 131 37.52 -42.61 4.95
N SER A 132 38.25 -42.76 3.84
CA SER A 132 38.00 -41.95 2.65
C SER A 132 36.63 -42.25 2.03
N LYS A 133 36.26 -43.53 1.93
CA LYS A 133 34.94 -43.95 1.44
C LYS A 133 33.80 -43.50 2.36
N GLU A 134 34.01 -43.51 3.67
CA GLU A 134 33.06 -42.95 4.64
C GLU A 134 32.87 -41.43 4.43
N GLN A 135 33.94 -40.68 4.19
CA GLN A 135 33.86 -39.25 3.89
C GLN A 135 33.18 -38.99 2.53
N GLU A 136 33.45 -39.79 1.50
CA GLU A 136 32.73 -39.72 0.22
C GLU A 136 31.21 -39.92 0.42
N LEU A 137 30.81 -40.89 1.23
CA LEU A 137 29.41 -41.13 1.54
C LEU A 137 28.77 -39.95 2.30
N GLU A 138 29.50 -39.34 3.24
CA GLU A 138 29.05 -38.14 3.96
C GLU A 138 28.85 -36.96 2.99
N ILE A 139 29.79 -36.74 2.07
CA ILE A 139 29.69 -35.71 1.03
C ILE A 139 28.44 -35.94 0.16
N LEU A 140 28.19 -37.18 -0.30
CA LEU A 140 27.00 -37.51 -1.10
C LEU A 140 25.69 -37.24 -0.35
N LYS A 141 25.63 -37.56 0.95
CA LYS A 141 24.47 -37.24 1.80
C LYS A 141 24.24 -35.73 1.90
N LEU A 142 25.31 -34.95 2.09
CA LEU A 142 25.21 -33.49 2.15
C LEU A 142 24.82 -32.88 0.79
N GLN A 143 25.32 -33.43 -0.32
CA GLN A 143 24.93 -33.01 -1.68
C GLN A 143 23.45 -33.31 -1.96
N SER A 144 22.96 -34.47 -1.56
CA SER A 144 21.53 -34.81 -1.66
C SER A 144 20.67 -33.81 -0.87
N LYS A 145 21.05 -33.50 0.37
CA LYS A 145 20.40 -32.48 1.19
C LYS A 145 20.45 -31.08 0.56
N LEU A 146 21.57 -30.70 -0.05
CA LEU A 146 21.72 -29.43 -0.75
C LEU A 146 20.73 -29.33 -1.93
N THR A 147 20.59 -30.40 -2.72
CA THR A 147 19.62 -30.46 -3.82
C THR A 147 18.19 -30.30 -3.32
N GLU A 148 17.82 -30.97 -2.23
CA GLU A 148 16.50 -30.82 -1.62
C GLU A 148 16.26 -29.38 -1.13
N GLN A 149 17.25 -28.77 -0.49
CA GLN A 149 17.18 -27.37 -0.06
C GLN A 149 17.00 -26.41 -1.24
N GLN A 150 17.71 -26.64 -2.35
CA GLN A 150 17.57 -25.85 -3.57
C GLN A 150 16.18 -25.99 -4.19
N GLN A 151 15.65 -27.21 -4.28
CA GLN A 151 14.28 -27.45 -4.75
C GLN A 151 13.24 -26.75 -3.86
N ASN A 152 13.43 -26.80 -2.54
CA ASN A 152 12.55 -26.11 -1.60
C ASN A 152 12.63 -24.58 -1.75
N LEU A 153 13.82 -24.02 -1.98
CA LEU A 153 13.96 -22.59 -2.30
C LEU A 153 13.24 -22.23 -3.60
N THR A 154 13.40 -23.03 -4.66
CA THR A 154 12.68 -22.82 -5.92
C THR A 154 11.17 -22.78 -5.71
N LYS A 155 10.62 -23.72 -4.94
CA LYS A 155 9.17 -23.72 -4.60
C LYS A 155 8.72 -22.43 -3.88
N ILE A 156 9.54 -21.87 -2.99
CA ILE A 156 9.25 -20.60 -2.29
C ILE A 156 9.31 -19.40 -3.26
N LEU A 157 10.20 -19.44 -4.25
CA LEU A 157 10.31 -18.43 -5.29
C LEU A 157 9.16 -18.51 -6.30
N ASP A 158 8.64 -19.71 -6.57
CA ASP A 158 7.53 -19.92 -7.51
C ASP A 158 6.15 -19.74 -6.85
N SER A 159 6.04 -19.89 -5.53
CA SER A 159 4.78 -19.67 -4.81
C SER A 159 4.42 -18.18 -4.83
N LYS A 160 3.34 -17.79 -5.54
CA LYS A 160 2.85 -16.40 -5.62
C LYS A 160 2.53 -15.81 -4.24
#